data_AF-H2ZYM3-F1
#
_entry.id   AF-H2ZYM3-F1
#
_cell.length_a   1.000
_cell.length_b   1.000
_cell.length_c   1.000
_cell.angle_alpha   90.00
_cell.angle_beta   90.00
_cell.angle_gamma   90.00
#
_symmetry.space_group_name_H-M   'P 1'
#
loop_
_entity.id
_entity.type
_entity.pdbx_description
1 polymer ?
#
loop_
_entity_poly.entity_id
_entity_poly.type
_entity_poly.pdbx_seq_one_letter_code
_entity_poly.pdbx_strand_id
1 'polypeptide(L)'
;QRQVPKMEGLGKELSCPVCLELFTPPVVELPCSHNYCKQCIEQTLFSQNCTHVNGQFCCPMCRKVTYLRGRGIHGLKRNIF
;
A
#
# COMPACT_ATOMS: atom_id res chain seq x y z
N GLN A 1 -10.37 19.95 -32.31
CA GLN A 1 -9.94 20.13 -30.91
C GLN A 1 -9.19 18.87 -30.50
N ARG A 2 -7.85 18.89 -30.52
CA ARG A 2 -7.04 17.72 -30.13
C ARG A 2 -7.00 17.69 -28.60
N GLN A 3 -7.74 16.78 -27.97
CA GLN A 3 -7.58 16.50 -26.55
C GLN A 3 -6.20 15.87 -26.35
N VAL A 4 -5.29 16.64 -25.78
CA VAL A 4 -4.07 16.12 -25.15
C VAL A 4 -4.52 15.29 -23.95
N PRO A 5 -4.23 13.97 -23.88
CA PRO A 5 -4.51 13.20 -22.68
C PRO A 5 -3.67 13.81 -21.55
N LYS A 6 -4.33 14.14 -20.45
CA LYS A 6 -3.74 14.72 -19.25
C LYS A 6 -2.64 13.79 -18.73
N MET A 7 -1.38 14.10 -19.06
CA MET A 7 -0.18 13.39 -18.57
C MET A 7 0.03 13.55 -17.05
N GLU A 8 -0.88 14.23 -16.34
CA GLU A 8 -0.92 14.36 -14.88
C GLU A 8 -1.70 13.23 -14.18
N GLY A 9 -2.19 12.21 -14.92
CA GLY A 9 -2.92 11.07 -14.35
C GLY A 9 -2.04 9.94 -13.82
N LEU A 10 -0.97 9.62 -14.54
CA LEU A 10 -0.13 8.44 -14.27
C LEU A 10 0.63 8.53 -12.95
N GLY A 11 1.06 9.74 -12.57
CA GLY A 11 1.80 9.95 -11.31
C GLY A 11 1.00 9.60 -10.07
N LYS A 12 -0.33 9.82 -10.10
CA LYS A 12 -1.21 9.46 -8.97
C LYS A 12 -1.39 7.95 -8.84
N GLU A 13 -1.49 7.25 -9.97
CA GLU A 13 -1.60 5.79 -10.01
C GLU A 13 -0.31 5.09 -9.59
N LEU A 14 0.84 5.77 -9.72
CA LEU A 14 2.17 5.30 -9.35
C LEU A 14 2.68 5.88 -8.03
N SER A 15 1.82 6.56 -7.26
CA SER A 15 2.18 7.15 -5.96
C SER A 15 1.55 6.41 -4.80
N CYS A 16 2.27 6.36 -3.68
CA CYS A 16 1.77 5.84 -2.43
C CYS A 16 0.73 6.81 -1.86
N PRO A 17 -0.52 6.38 -1.57
CA PRO A 17 -1.54 7.27 -1.06
C PRO A 17 -1.32 7.73 0.39
N VAL A 18 -0.29 7.21 1.07
CA VAL A 18 0.06 7.57 2.45
C VAL A 18 1.11 8.67 2.48
N CYS A 19 2.23 8.49 1.78
CA CYS A 19 3.31 9.49 1.75
C CYS A 19 3.25 10.43 0.54
N LEU A 20 2.38 10.15 -0.44
CA LEU A 20 2.21 10.90 -1.70
C LEU A 20 3.44 10.92 -2.62
N GLU A 21 4.47 10.15 -2.28
CA GLU A 21 5.66 9.93 -3.10
C GLU A 21 5.44 8.81 -4.12
N LEU A 22 6.23 8.83 -5.19
CA LEU A 22 6.28 7.72 -6.15
C LEU A 22 6.66 6.41 -5.46
N PHE A 23 6.06 5.31 -5.91
CA PHE A 23 6.40 3.98 -5.40
C PHE A 23 7.86 3.65 -5.65
N THR A 24 8.56 3.28 -4.57
CA THR A 24 9.89 2.69 -4.63
C THR A 24 9.83 1.25 -4.12
N PRO A 25 10.46 0.28 -4.80
CA PRO A 25 10.51 -1.09 -4.30
C PRO A 25 11.17 -1.17 -2.91
N PRO A 26 10.63 -1.98 -1.99
CA PRO A 26 9.50 -2.89 -2.16
C PRO A 26 8.13 -2.21 -1.98
N VAL A 27 7.26 -2.41 -2.98
CA VAL A 27 5.84 -2.04 -2.92
C VAL A 27 5.04 -3.21 -2.36
N VAL A 28 4.16 -2.93 -1.41
CA VAL A 28 3.29 -3.90 -0.75
C VAL A 28 1.89 -3.77 -1.32
N GLU A 29 1.38 -4.86 -1.89
CA GLU A 29 -0.01 -4.98 -2.34
C GLU A 29 -0.84 -5.64 -1.23
N LEU A 30 -1.91 -4.97 -0.79
CA LEU A 30 -2.87 -5.54 0.16
C LEU A 30 -3.90 -6.41 -0.57
N PRO A 31 -4.60 -7.35 0.12
CA PRO A 31 -5.67 -8.17 -0.48
C PRO A 31 -6.83 -7.37 -1.09
N CYS A 32 -6.96 -6.09 -0.74
CA CYS A 32 -7.91 -5.16 -1.34
C CYS A 32 -7.39 -4.48 -2.62
N SER A 33 -6.26 -4.95 -3.16
CA SER A 33 -5.57 -4.44 -4.37
C SER A 33 -5.06 -3.00 -4.29
N HIS A 34 -4.93 -2.45 -3.08
CA HIS A 34 -4.27 -1.16 -2.87
C HIS A 34 -2.78 -1.36 -2.60
N ASN A 35 -1.97 -0.48 -3.18
CA ASN A 35 -0.51 -0.53 -3.14
C ASN A 35 0.04 0.55 -2.20
N TYR A 36 1.11 0.21 -1.48
CA TYR A 36 1.74 1.08 -0.49
C TYR A 36 3.25 0.85 -0.46
N CYS A 37 4.02 1.87 -0.07
CA CYS A 37 5.41 1.65 0.31
C CYS A 37 5.47 0.74 1.55
N LYS A 38 6.46 -0.16 1.62
CA LYS A 38 6.66 -1.02 2.80
C LYS A 38 6.69 -0.22 4.11
N GLN A 39 7.43 0.88 4.12
CA GLN A 39 7.54 1.75 5.29
C GLN A 39 6.20 2.34 5.72
N CYS A 40 5.32 2.70 4.77
CA CYS A 40 3.99 3.24 5.08
C CYS A 40 3.09 2.17 5.71
N ILE A 41 3.19 0.91 5.29
CA ILE A 41 2.47 -0.20 5.94
C ILE A 41 3.00 -0.45 7.34
N GLU A 42 4.32 -0.45 7.53
CA GLU A 42 4.92 -0.62 8.87
C GLU A 42 4.47 0.47 9.85
N GLN A 43 4.45 1.73 9.41
CA GLN A 43 3.91 2.83 10.22
C GLN A 43 2.41 2.65 10.49
N THR A 44 1.64 2.24 9.48
CA THR A 44 0.19 1.98 9.63
C THR A 44 -0.09 0.92 10.70
N LEU A 45 0.71 -0.15 10.73
CA LEU A 45 0.59 -1.21 11.75
C LEU A 45 0.94 -0.70 13.14
N PHE A 46 2.02 0.08 13.25
CA PHE A 46 2.41 0.71 14.50
C PHE A 46 1.32 1.63 15.04
N SER A 47 0.76 2.51 14.19
CA SER A 47 -0.32 3.43 14.56
C SER A 47 -1.62 2.72 14.94
N GLN A 48 -1.89 1.54 14.40
CA GLN A 48 -3.08 0.74 14.73
C GLN A 48 -2.83 -0.26 15.89
N ASN A 49 -1.65 -0.21 16.54
CA ASN A 49 -1.24 -1.12 17.60
C ASN A 49 -1.34 -2.61 17.18
N CYS A 50 -1.03 -2.89 15.92
CA CYS A 50 -1.11 -4.22 15.33
C CYS A 50 0.23 -4.95 15.46
N THR A 51 0.20 -6.19 15.95
CA THR A 51 1.39 -7.05 15.93
C THR A 51 1.77 -7.41 14.49
N HIS A 52 3.07 -7.40 14.20
CA HIS A 52 3.58 -7.76 12.88
C HIS A 52 3.32 -9.23 12.50
N VAL A 53 2.92 -10.07 13.47
CA VAL A 53 2.62 -11.50 13.29
C VAL A 53 1.22 -11.78 13.85
N ASN A 54 0.39 -12.50 13.08
CA ASN A 54 -0.98 -12.91 13.45
C ASN A 54 -1.93 -11.76 13.85
N GLY A 55 -1.61 -10.52 13.45
CA GLY A 55 -2.45 -9.33 13.67
C GLY A 55 -3.40 -9.03 12.51
N GLN A 56 -4.20 -7.99 12.67
CA GLN A 56 -5.05 -7.45 11.60
C GLN A 56 -5.01 -5.92 11.63
N PHE A 57 -5.14 -5.28 10.47
CA PHE A 57 -5.21 -3.82 10.36
C PHE A 57 -6.15 -3.41 9.24
N CYS A 58 -6.63 -2.18 9.28
CA CYS A 58 -7.50 -1.62 8.24
C CYS A 58 -6.66 -0.94 7.15
N CYS A 59 -7.01 -1.21 5.89
CA CYS A 59 -6.47 -0.51 4.73
C CYS A 59 -6.73 1.02 4.83
N PRO A 60 -5.71 1.89 4.70
CA PRO A 60 -5.89 3.33 4.76
C PRO A 60 -6.84 3.91 3.70
N MET A 61 -6.95 3.25 2.53
CA MET A 61 -7.76 3.75 1.41
C MET A 61 -9.22 3.31 1.48
N CYS A 62 -9.47 2.03 1.77
CA CYS A 62 -10.82 1.46 1.68
C CYS A 62 -11.33 0.84 2.98
N ARG A 63 -10.55 0.91 4.07
CA ARG A 63 -10.87 0.38 5.40
C ARG A 63 -11.13 -1.13 5.47
N LYS A 64 -10.96 -1.87 4.37
CA LYS A 64 -11.02 -3.34 4.37
C LYS A 64 -9.95 -3.90 5.31
N VAL A 65 -10.34 -4.86 6.14
CA VAL A 65 -9.44 -5.52 7.09
C VAL A 65 -8.47 -6.42 6.33
N THR A 66 -7.19 -6.25 6.63
CA THR A 66 -6.11 -7.11 6.15
C THR A 66 -5.58 -7.93 7.32
N TYR A 67 -5.61 -9.25 7.16
CA TYR A 67 -5.13 -10.19 8.15
C TYR A 67 -3.66 -10.54 7.85
N LEU A 68 -2.78 -10.32 8.82
CA LEU A 68 -1.40 -10.74 8.77
C LEU A 68 -1.32 -12.17 9.32
N ARG A 69 -0.82 -13.12 8.53
CA ARG A 69 -0.61 -14.52 8.97
C ARG A 69 0.86 -14.90 8.83
N GLY A 70 1.36 -15.78 9.69
CA GLY A 70 2.69 -16.37 9.58
C GLY A 70 3.80 -15.31 9.55
N ARG A 71 4.35 -15.02 8.36
CA ARG A 71 5.47 -14.06 8.16
C ARG A 71 5.08 -12.58 8.20
N GLY A 72 3.83 -12.26 8.53
CA GLY A 72 3.41 -10.87 8.70
C GLY A 72 3.39 -10.07 7.40
N ILE A 73 3.87 -8.83 7.44
CA ILE A 73 4.03 -7.98 6.24
C ILE A 73 4.90 -8.63 5.16
N HIS A 74 5.85 -9.48 5.53
CA HIS A 74 6.73 -10.14 4.58
C HIS A 74 6.02 -11.25 3.79
N GLY A 75 4.83 -11.66 4.24
CA GLY A 75 3.94 -12.59 3.53
C GLY A 75 2.99 -11.90 2.55
N LEU A 76 2.90 -10.57 2.55
CA LEU A 76 2.09 -9.83 1.58
C LEU A 76 2.76 -9.82 0.22
N LYS A 77 1.95 -9.79 -0.84
CA LYS A 77 2.44 -9.75 -2.22
C LYS A 77 3.25 -8.47 -2.43
N ARG A 78 4.44 -8.64 -3.01
CA ARG A 78 5.30 -7.52 -3.41
C ARG A 78 5.07 -7.27 -4.87
N ASN A 79 4.87 -6.01 -5.23
CA ASN A 79 4.92 -5.61 -6.63
C ASN A 79 6.35 -5.17 -6.94
N ILE A 80 7.00 -5.90 -7.84
CA ILE A 80 8.18 -5.45 -8.56
C ILE A 80 7.59 -4.98 -9.90
N PHE A 81 7.55 -3.68 -10.14
CA PHE A 81 7.15 -3.21 -11.47
C PHE A 81 8.15 -3.71 -12.51
#